data_AF-A0A0R1VW96-F1
#
_entry.id   AF-A0A0R1VW96-F1
#
_cell.length_a   1.000
_cell.length_b   1.000
_cell.length_c   1.000
_cell.angle_alpha   90.00
_cell.angle_beta   90.00
_cell.angle_gamma   90.00
#
_symmetry.space_group_name_H-M   'P 1'
#
loop_
_entity.id
_entity.type
_entity.pdbx_description
1 polymer ?
#
loop_
_entity_poly.entity_id
_entity_poly.type
_entity_poly.pdbx_seq_one_letter_code
_entity_poly.pdbx_strand_id
1 'polypeptide(L)'
;MMKKLISMVSLLLLLPLTACTLQAKSTSHVKYIQNGVVAQAYGTSPVKIVRYKIGNESGSVTTKNGSYKINLPTKTNRQSVTIKTNNLTFRRSIQSKTAIGEYDQFRSIYNKLVFMNALKSGNQNYQKLPSKVSGLHKVLIDKSSLVKLNVQGNQLMSTTVVINSAALKNKTRQQQILTKIGMLSVAMGANESQVADKLQNALLNQGSSSFISNGVRFKLGYTLNSIYIYASHQ
;
A
#
# COMPACT_ATOMS: atom_id res chain seq x y z
N MET A 1 -59.38 -11.04 67.35
CA MET A 1 -60.39 -11.65 66.45
C MET A 1 -60.17 -11.13 65.04
N MET A 2 -60.00 -12.07 64.10
CA MET A 2 -60.37 -12.10 62.67
C MET A 2 -60.31 -10.78 61.86
N LYS A 3 -59.33 -10.69 60.95
CA LYS A 3 -59.43 -10.98 59.49
C LYS A 3 -60.16 -9.88 58.71
N LYS A 4 -59.49 -9.31 57.70
CA LYS A 4 -59.78 -9.53 56.26
C LYS A 4 -58.87 -8.73 55.31
N LEU A 5 -58.43 -9.45 54.26
CA LEU A 5 -58.15 -9.10 52.86
C LEU A 5 -57.18 -7.95 52.54
N ILE A 6 -55.98 -8.23 52.00
CA ILE A 6 -55.68 -8.55 50.58
C ILE A 6 -56.08 -7.41 49.62
N SER A 7 -55.10 -6.62 49.18
CA SER A 7 -55.03 -6.19 47.79
C SER A 7 -53.57 -5.93 47.40
N MET A 8 -53.08 -6.81 46.54
CA MET A 8 -51.73 -6.90 46.02
C MET A 8 -51.65 -6.03 44.77
N VAL A 9 -51.16 -4.79 44.90
CA VAL A 9 -50.81 -3.95 43.75
C VAL A 9 -49.39 -4.33 43.34
N SER A 10 -49.28 -5.35 42.49
CA SER A 10 -48.07 -5.62 41.72
C SER A 10 -47.91 -4.50 40.69
N LEU A 11 -47.20 -3.45 41.10
CA LEU A 11 -46.70 -2.42 40.19
C LEU A 11 -45.60 -3.07 39.34
N LEU A 12 -46.01 -3.62 38.19
CA LEU A 12 -45.10 -4.10 37.17
C LEU A 12 -44.36 -2.87 36.61
N LEU A 13 -43.20 -2.55 37.20
CA LEU A 13 -42.25 -1.60 36.66
C LEU A 13 -41.77 -2.14 35.30
N LEU A 14 -42.46 -1.76 34.23
CA LEU A 14 -41.91 -1.75 32.89
C LEU A 14 -40.78 -0.72 32.88
N LEU A 15 -39.60 -1.15 33.31
CA LEU A 15 -38.35 -0.50 32.94
C LEU A 15 -38.38 -0.45 31.41
N PRO A 16 -38.42 0.74 30.76
CA PRO A 16 -38.02 0.78 29.38
C PRO A 16 -36.59 0.24 29.40
N LEU A 17 -36.36 -0.95 28.83
CA LEU A 17 -35.05 -1.28 28.32
C LEU A 17 -34.76 -0.12 27.38
N THR A 18 -34.00 0.86 27.88
CA THR A 18 -33.29 1.78 27.02
C THR A 18 -32.51 0.86 26.13
N ALA A 19 -33.01 0.64 24.92
CA ALA A 19 -32.23 0.04 23.87
C ALA A 19 -30.96 0.87 23.89
N CYS A 20 -29.87 0.28 24.39
CA CYS A 20 -28.53 0.71 24.06
C CYS A 20 -28.53 0.57 22.55
N THR A 21 -28.99 1.61 21.84
CA THR A 21 -28.92 1.68 20.41
C THR A 21 -27.46 1.39 20.15
N LEU A 22 -27.19 0.28 19.47
CA LEU A 22 -25.86 -0.07 19.02
C LEU A 22 -25.52 1.04 18.02
N GLN A 23 -25.10 2.19 18.54
CA GLN A 23 -24.84 3.38 17.77
C GLN A 23 -23.62 2.96 16.96
N ALA A 24 -23.84 2.67 15.69
CA ALA A 24 -22.86 2.06 14.83
C ALA A 24 -21.61 2.93 14.81
N LYS A 25 -20.65 2.58 15.67
CA LYS A 25 -19.51 3.42 16.02
C LYS A 25 -18.61 3.48 14.79
N SER A 26 -18.57 4.66 14.17
CA SER A 26 -17.64 4.90 13.07
C SER A 26 -16.26 5.13 13.66
N THR A 27 -15.27 4.42 13.13
CA THR A 27 -13.88 4.55 13.54
C THR A 27 -13.01 4.94 12.35
N SER A 28 -11.88 5.56 12.63
CA SER A 28 -10.91 5.91 11.62
C SER A 28 -9.51 5.94 12.21
N HIS A 29 -8.61 5.16 11.64
CA HIS A 29 -7.22 5.03 12.03
C HIS A 29 -6.34 5.12 10.78
N VAL A 30 -5.09 5.55 10.96
CA VAL A 30 -4.07 5.53 9.90
C VAL A 30 -2.95 4.63 10.37
N LYS A 31 -2.56 3.68 9.52
CA LYS A 31 -1.35 2.88 9.69
C LYS A 31 -0.51 2.95 8.43
N TYR A 32 0.79 2.77 8.60
CA TYR A 32 1.70 2.56 7.48
C TYR A 32 1.80 1.07 7.21
N ILE A 33 1.48 0.66 6.00
CA ILE A 33 1.66 -0.72 5.57
C ILE A 33 2.92 -0.81 4.71
N GLN A 34 3.48 -2.02 4.61
CA GLN A 34 4.55 -2.31 3.64
C GLN A 34 5.76 -1.37 3.83
N ASN A 35 6.17 -1.16 5.08
CA ASN A 35 7.28 -0.28 5.48
C ASN A 35 7.13 1.21 5.08
N GLY A 36 5.90 1.70 4.92
CA GLY A 36 5.67 3.11 4.66
C GLY A 36 5.65 3.49 3.18
N VAL A 37 5.64 2.50 2.28
CA VAL A 37 5.31 2.67 0.86
C VAL A 37 3.91 3.25 0.70
N VAL A 38 2.95 2.83 1.53
CA VAL A 38 1.56 3.29 1.48
C VAL A 38 1.06 3.61 2.88
N ALA A 39 0.40 4.75 3.03
CA ALA A 39 -0.43 5.03 4.20
C ALA A 39 -1.81 4.43 3.98
N GLN A 40 -2.31 3.63 4.91
CA GLN A 40 -3.64 3.05 4.85
C GLN A 40 -4.51 3.67 5.95
N ALA A 41 -5.55 4.39 5.54
CA ALA A 41 -6.63 4.74 6.44
C ALA A 41 -7.66 3.60 6.47
N TYR A 42 -8.08 3.18 7.65
CA TYR A 42 -9.05 2.10 7.81
C TYR A 42 -9.95 2.35 9.02
N GLY A 43 -11.10 1.68 9.02
CA GLY A 43 -12.03 1.72 10.13
C GLY A 43 -13.38 1.13 9.76
N THR A 44 -14.35 1.41 10.61
CA THR A 44 -15.73 0.96 10.46
C THR A 44 -16.65 2.12 10.10
N SER A 45 -17.69 1.85 9.34
CA SER A 45 -18.72 2.84 9.00
C SER A 45 -20.07 2.17 8.72
N PRO A 46 -21.19 2.75 9.19
CA PRO A 46 -22.53 2.26 8.88
C PRO A 46 -22.97 2.57 7.45
N VAL A 47 -22.29 3.50 6.76
CA VAL A 47 -22.66 3.85 5.38
C VAL A 47 -21.95 2.96 4.36
N LYS A 48 -22.61 2.72 3.23
CA LYS A 48 -22.06 1.92 2.13
C LYS A 48 -20.87 2.59 1.46
N ILE A 49 -20.81 3.93 1.44
CA ILE A 49 -19.77 4.70 0.75
C ILE A 49 -19.11 5.66 1.73
N VAL A 50 -17.80 5.53 1.89
CA VAL A 50 -16.95 6.44 2.66
C VAL A 50 -16.22 7.36 1.69
N ARG A 51 -16.35 8.68 1.87
CA ARG A 51 -15.66 9.67 1.05
C ARG A 51 -14.40 10.15 1.76
N TYR A 52 -13.36 10.46 1.02
CA TYR A 52 -12.14 11.03 1.58
C TYR A 52 -11.60 12.17 0.72
N LYS A 53 -10.85 13.06 1.36
CA LYS A 53 -10.08 14.14 0.73
C LYS A 53 -8.69 14.18 1.33
N ILE A 54 -7.66 14.26 0.50
CA ILE A 54 -6.25 14.35 0.88
C ILE A 54 -5.57 15.41 0.02
N GLY A 55 -5.22 16.56 0.62
CA GLY A 55 -4.80 17.72 -0.16
C GLY A 55 -5.84 18.11 -1.21
N ASN A 56 -5.44 18.12 -2.48
CA ASN A 56 -6.31 18.43 -3.63
C ASN A 56 -7.01 17.19 -4.23
N GLU A 57 -6.69 15.99 -3.75
CA GLU A 57 -7.27 14.75 -4.24
C GLU A 57 -8.50 14.37 -3.39
N SER A 58 -9.53 13.85 -4.04
CA SER A 58 -10.72 13.32 -3.36
C SER A 58 -11.14 12.00 -3.99
N GLY A 59 -11.75 11.13 -3.19
CA GLY A 59 -12.25 9.86 -3.68
C GLY A 59 -13.26 9.23 -2.74
N SER A 60 -13.67 8.02 -3.07
CA SER A 60 -14.60 7.23 -2.27
C SER A 60 -14.25 5.76 -2.29
N VAL A 61 -14.56 5.06 -1.21
CA VAL A 61 -14.46 3.61 -1.10
C VAL A 61 -15.76 3.02 -0.58
N THR A 62 -16.12 1.85 -1.08
CA THR A 62 -17.27 1.10 -0.60
C THR A 62 -16.89 0.32 0.66
N THR A 63 -17.75 0.33 1.68
CA THR A 63 -17.59 -0.54 2.85
C THR A 63 -17.89 -1.98 2.47
N LYS A 64 -17.10 -2.91 3.01
CA LYS A 64 -17.36 -4.34 2.96
C LYS A 64 -17.57 -4.81 4.38
N ASN A 65 -18.75 -5.36 4.68
CA ASN A 65 -19.15 -5.78 6.03
C ASN A 65 -18.91 -4.67 7.08
N GLY A 66 -19.33 -3.45 6.75
CA GLY A 66 -19.16 -2.27 7.61
C GLY A 66 -17.71 -1.77 7.76
N SER A 67 -16.72 -2.37 7.08
CA SER A 67 -15.31 -1.97 7.15
C SER A 67 -14.84 -1.30 5.86
N TYR A 68 -13.95 -0.32 5.98
CA TYR A 68 -13.31 0.33 4.83
C TYR A 68 -11.79 0.36 4.96
N LYS A 69 -11.10 0.40 3.81
CA LYS A 69 -9.66 0.59 3.69
C LYS A 69 -9.39 1.53 2.52
N ILE A 70 -8.64 2.60 2.75
CA ILE A 70 -8.25 3.61 1.78
C ILE A 70 -6.73 3.61 1.71
N ASN A 71 -6.18 3.33 0.53
CA ASN A 71 -4.74 3.44 0.29
C ASN A 71 -4.45 4.88 -0.14
N LEU A 72 -3.57 5.54 0.59
CA LEU A 72 -3.23 6.94 0.45
C LEU A 72 -1.75 7.05 0.06
N PRO A 73 -1.40 7.91 -0.92
CA PRO A 73 -0.01 8.17 -1.24
C PRO A 73 0.68 8.80 -0.03
N THR A 74 1.94 8.44 0.19
CA THR A 74 2.85 9.16 1.09
C THR A 74 3.51 10.31 0.32
N LYS A 75 3.82 11.42 1.01
CA LYS A 75 4.53 12.60 0.47
C LYS A 75 5.68 13.01 1.41
N THR A 76 6.55 13.89 0.93
CA THR A 76 7.61 14.53 1.73
C THR A 76 7.12 15.59 2.69
N ASN A 77 5.88 16.03 2.54
CA ASN A 77 5.21 16.88 3.52
C ASN A 77 4.17 16.10 4.32
N ARG A 78 3.91 16.60 5.53
CA ARG A 78 2.82 16.10 6.36
C ARG A 78 1.49 16.41 5.68
N GLN A 79 0.60 15.43 5.60
CA GLN A 79 -0.71 15.59 4.95
C GLN A 79 -1.84 15.36 5.95
N SER A 80 -2.94 16.08 5.77
CA SER A 80 -4.19 15.80 6.47
C SER A 80 -5.15 15.10 5.53
N VAL A 81 -5.63 13.91 5.92
CA VAL A 81 -6.73 13.23 5.25
C VAL A 81 -8.02 13.48 6.04
N THR A 82 -9.05 13.94 5.33
CA THR A 82 -10.39 14.09 5.85
C THR A 82 -11.24 12.93 5.35
N ILE A 83 -11.85 12.19 6.25
CA ILE A 83 -12.68 11.01 5.96
C ILE A 83 -14.09 11.31 6.45
N LYS A 84 -15.07 11.22 5.55
CA LYS A 84 -16.47 11.47 5.83
C LYS A 84 -17.26 10.16 5.81
N THR A 85 -17.88 9.86 6.94
CA THR A 85 -18.74 8.69 7.17
C THR A 85 -20.08 9.19 7.71
N ASN A 86 -21.15 9.12 6.91
CA ASN A 86 -22.43 9.75 7.27
C ASN A 86 -22.22 11.24 7.67
N ASN A 87 -22.73 11.65 8.83
CA ASN A 87 -22.55 13.00 9.41
C ASN A 87 -21.23 13.20 10.16
N LEU A 88 -20.38 12.17 10.26
CA LEU A 88 -19.10 12.23 10.99
C LEU A 88 -17.95 12.54 10.04
N THR A 89 -17.08 13.45 10.48
CA THR A 89 -15.85 13.83 9.76
C THR A 89 -14.64 13.54 10.63
N PHE A 90 -13.78 12.63 10.19
CA PHE A 90 -12.50 12.34 10.83
C PHE A 90 -11.37 13.04 10.10
N ARG A 91 -10.52 13.76 10.83
CA ARG A 91 -9.23 14.23 10.31
C ARG A 91 -8.12 13.35 10.85
N ARG A 92 -7.24 12.88 9.97
CA ARG A 92 -6.07 12.08 10.33
C ARG A 92 -4.83 12.64 9.67
N SER A 93 -3.73 12.62 10.43
CA SER A 93 -2.43 13.05 9.95
C SER A 93 -1.70 11.88 9.30
N ILE A 94 -1.12 12.13 8.13
CA ILE A 94 -0.13 11.28 7.49
C ILE A 94 1.20 12.01 7.63
N GLN A 95 2.10 11.42 8.42
CA GLN A 95 3.49 11.85 8.54
C GLN A 95 4.18 11.87 7.17
N SER A 96 5.08 12.83 7.01
CA SER A 96 5.99 12.90 5.87
C SER A 96 6.91 11.68 5.83
N LYS A 97 7.39 11.39 4.63
CA LYS A 97 8.42 10.37 4.36
C LYS A 97 9.48 10.97 3.47
N THR A 98 10.72 10.54 3.62
CA THR A 98 11.80 10.91 2.70
C THR A 98 11.57 10.24 1.35
N ALA A 99 11.79 10.98 0.26
CA ALA A 99 11.79 10.41 -1.07
C ALA A 99 13.04 9.54 -1.29
N ILE A 100 12.94 8.54 -2.17
CA ILE A 100 14.10 7.80 -2.67
C ILE A 100 15.01 8.73 -3.48
N GLY A 101 14.40 9.65 -4.25
CA GLY A 101 15.09 10.62 -5.08
C GLY A 101 14.14 11.26 -6.10
N GLU A 102 14.70 11.97 -7.08
CA GLU A 102 13.93 12.55 -8.17
C GLU A 102 13.52 11.48 -9.20
N TYR A 103 12.25 11.48 -9.59
CA TYR A 103 11.67 10.56 -10.55
C TYR A 103 12.32 10.69 -11.92
N ASP A 104 12.62 11.91 -12.37
CA ASP A 104 13.28 12.12 -13.66
C ASP A 104 14.68 11.47 -13.73
N GLN A 105 15.45 11.54 -12.65
CA GLN A 105 16.75 10.87 -12.56
C GLN A 105 16.59 9.35 -12.55
N PHE A 106 15.70 8.84 -11.69
CA PHE A 106 15.35 7.42 -11.62
C PHE A 106 14.92 6.88 -13.01
N ARG A 107 14.01 7.59 -13.69
CA ARG A 107 13.52 7.24 -15.02
C ARG A 107 14.64 7.23 -16.05
N SER A 108 15.49 8.26 -16.05
CA SER A 108 16.61 8.38 -16.99
C SER A 108 17.58 7.21 -16.85
N ILE A 109 18.00 6.90 -15.62
CA ILE A 109 18.90 5.77 -15.33
C ILE A 109 18.25 4.45 -15.73
N TYR A 110 17.00 4.21 -15.32
CA TYR A 110 16.28 2.98 -15.67
C TYR A 110 16.15 2.80 -17.19
N ASN A 111 15.70 3.83 -17.91
CA ASN A 111 15.50 3.76 -19.36
C ASN A 111 16.83 3.58 -20.11
N LYS A 112 17.93 4.13 -19.59
CA LYS A 112 19.30 3.87 -20.09
C LYS A 112 19.68 2.41 -19.89
N LEU A 113 19.44 1.84 -18.71
CA LEU A 113 19.74 0.43 -18.43
C LEU A 113 18.91 -0.51 -19.32
N VAL A 114 17.62 -0.21 -19.53
CA VAL A 114 16.76 -0.96 -20.47
C VAL A 114 17.37 -0.97 -21.87
N PHE A 115 17.78 0.21 -22.36
CA PHE A 115 18.42 0.33 -23.67
C PHE A 115 19.75 -0.43 -23.74
N MET A 116 20.61 -0.29 -22.73
CA MET A 116 21.88 -1.02 -22.69
C MET A 116 21.68 -2.54 -22.61
N ASN A 117 20.68 -3.01 -21.87
CA ASN A 117 20.36 -4.43 -21.81
C ASN A 117 19.89 -4.95 -23.17
N ALA A 118 19.05 -4.19 -23.87
CA ALA A 118 18.60 -4.51 -25.22
C ALA A 118 19.78 -4.66 -26.20
N LEU A 119 20.79 -3.78 -26.11
CA LEU A 119 22.02 -3.89 -26.92
C LEU A 119 22.86 -5.12 -26.57
N LYS A 120 23.04 -5.41 -25.27
CA LYS A 120 23.91 -6.52 -24.81
C LYS A 120 23.31 -7.90 -25.03
N SER A 121 22.01 -8.04 -24.83
CA SER A 121 21.32 -9.35 -24.79
C SER A 121 20.43 -9.62 -25.99
N GLY A 122 20.22 -8.63 -26.87
CA GLY A 122 19.19 -8.67 -27.92
C GLY A 122 17.75 -8.69 -27.39
N ASN A 123 17.55 -8.68 -26.06
CA ASN A 123 16.24 -8.82 -25.43
C ASN A 123 15.55 -7.46 -25.29
N GLN A 124 14.51 -7.24 -26.10
CA GLN A 124 13.70 -6.03 -26.14
C GLN A 124 12.44 -6.09 -25.24
N ASN A 125 12.31 -7.11 -24.38
CA ASN A 125 11.08 -7.33 -23.60
C ASN A 125 10.88 -6.36 -22.41
N TYR A 126 11.84 -5.46 -22.15
CA TYR A 126 11.76 -4.51 -21.05
C TYR A 126 11.14 -3.18 -21.52
N GLN A 127 10.02 -2.83 -20.90
CA GLN A 127 9.34 -1.55 -21.17
C GLN A 127 10.08 -0.39 -20.50
N LYS A 128 10.12 0.77 -21.18
CA LYS A 128 10.62 2.01 -20.60
C LYS A 128 9.59 2.60 -19.62
N LEU A 129 10.08 3.33 -18.62
CA LEU A 129 9.23 4.14 -17.74
C LEU A 129 8.68 5.37 -18.50
N PRO A 130 7.40 5.73 -18.27
CA PRO A 130 6.74 6.86 -18.94
C PRO A 130 7.38 8.20 -18.56
N SER A 131 7.21 9.22 -19.41
CA SER A 131 7.82 10.54 -19.19
C SER A 131 7.21 11.33 -18.04
N LYS A 132 5.94 11.05 -17.67
CA LYS A 132 5.22 11.72 -16.58
C LYS A 132 4.47 10.69 -15.75
N VAL A 133 4.64 10.77 -14.43
CA VAL A 133 3.90 10.00 -13.43
C VAL A 133 3.64 10.88 -12.24
N SER A 134 2.43 10.82 -11.68
CA SER A 134 2.07 11.49 -10.43
C SER A 134 1.08 10.62 -9.68
N GLY A 135 1.15 10.62 -8.35
CA GLY A 135 0.31 9.76 -7.52
C GLY A 135 0.80 8.30 -7.49
N LEU A 136 -0.11 7.44 -7.04
CA LEU A 136 0.05 5.99 -7.10
C LEU A 136 -0.36 5.49 -8.48
N HIS A 137 0.59 5.02 -9.29
CA HIS A 137 0.34 4.61 -10.67
C HIS A 137 1.00 3.27 -11.01
N LYS A 138 0.34 2.52 -11.90
CA LYS A 138 0.90 1.32 -12.55
C LYS A 138 1.65 1.78 -13.80
N VAL A 139 2.90 1.37 -13.98
CA VAL A 139 3.75 1.90 -15.05
C VAL A 139 4.38 0.84 -15.95
N LEU A 140 4.68 -0.36 -15.41
CA LEU A 140 5.23 -1.47 -16.18
C LEU A 140 4.33 -2.67 -15.92
N ILE A 141 3.66 -3.17 -16.95
CA ILE A 141 2.65 -4.22 -16.83
C ILE A 141 2.96 -5.32 -17.84
N ASP A 142 3.13 -6.55 -17.35
CA ASP A 142 3.27 -7.75 -18.18
C ASP A 142 2.61 -8.96 -17.49
N LYS A 143 2.59 -10.12 -18.16
CA LYS A 143 1.96 -11.35 -17.64
C LYS A 143 2.62 -11.89 -16.37
N SER A 144 3.88 -11.55 -16.14
CA SER A 144 4.70 -12.08 -15.05
C SER A 144 4.77 -11.14 -13.84
N SER A 145 4.56 -9.84 -14.05
CA SER A 145 4.72 -8.84 -13.01
C SER A 145 4.12 -7.47 -13.34
N LEU A 146 3.95 -6.67 -12.29
CA LEU A 146 3.42 -5.33 -12.31
C LEU A 146 4.31 -4.42 -11.45
N VAL A 147 4.69 -3.26 -11.98
CA VAL A 147 5.38 -2.22 -11.21
C VAL A 147 4.44 -1.06 -10.92
N LYS A 148 4.36 -0.68 -9.65
CA LYS A 148 3.66 0.50 -9.16
C LYS A 148 4.65 1.49 -8.60
N LEU A 149 4.44 2.77 -8.86
CA LEU A 149 5.21 3.86 -8.30
C LEU A 149 4.30 4.77 -7.48
N ASN A 150 4.88 5.43 -6.48
CA ASN A 150 4.32 6.62 -5.86
C ASN A 150 5.24 7.79 -6.21
N VAL A 151 4.79 8.72 -7.06
CA VAL A 151 5.56 9.91 -7.48
C VAL A 151 4.80 11.17 -7.07
N GLN A 152 5.48 12.10 -6.39
CA GLN A 152 4.85 13.28 -5.80
C GLN A 152 5.70 14.51 -6.07
N GLY A 153 5.26 15.41 -6.96
CA GLY A 153 6.02 16.62 -7.28
C GLY A 153 7.45 16.30 -7.74
N ASN A 154 7.59 15.40 -8.72
CA ASN A 154 8.85 14.81 -9.19
C ASN A 154 9.61 13.93 -8.18
N GLN A 155 9.12 13.73 -6.96
CA GLN A 155 9.82 12.89 -5.99
C GLN A 155 9.31 11.46 -6.05
N LEU A 156 10.20 10.50 -6.30
CA LEU A 156 9.91 9.09 -6.18
C LEU A 156 9.84 8.71 -4.70
N MET A 157 8.64 8.47 -4.19
CA MET A 157 8.43 8.13 -2.78
C MET A 157 8.66 6.65 -2.52
N SER A 158 8.21 5.79 -3.45
CA SER A 158 8.31 4.34 -3.30
C SER A 158 8.06 3.60 -4.61
N THR A 159 8.57 2.37 -4.68
CA THR A 159 8.23 1.41 -5.73
C THR A 159 7.61 0.14 -5.14
N THR A 160 6.75 -0.52 -5.91
CA THR A 160 6.22 -1.85 -5.59
C THR A 160 6.26 -2.72 -6.83
N VAL A 161 7.00 -3.81 -6.77
CA VAL A 161 6.99 -4.85 -7.80
C VAL A 161 6.10 -5.99 -7.31
N VAL A 162 5.08 -6.32 -8.07
CA VAL A 162 4.22 -7.49 -7.83
C VAL A 162 4.61 -8.54 -8.84
N ILE A 163 5.00 -9.72 -8.39
CA ILE A 163 5.44 -10.85 -9.21
C ILE A 163 4.42 -11.96 -9.08
N ASN A 164 4.00 -12.55 -10.19
CA ASN A 164 3.25 -13.80 -10.17
C ASN A 164 4.20 -14.94 -9.76
N SER A 165 3.91 -15.63 -8.65
CA SER A 165 4.76 -16.70 -8.14
C SER A 165 4.96 -17.85 -9.14
N ALA A 166 3.97 -18.11 -10.00
CA ALA A 166 4.09 -19.10 -11.07
C ALA A 166 5.14 -18.71 -12.13
N ALA A 167 5.41 -17.42 -12.33
CA ALA A 167 6.41 -16.96 -13.29
C ALA A 167 7.85 -17.30 -12.85
N LEU A 168 8.09 -17.46 -11.54
CA LEU A 168 9.41 -17.83 -11.01
C LEU A 168 9.78 -19.30 -11.28
N LYS A 169 8.82 -20.17 -11.62
CA LYS A 169 9.09 -21.57 -11.96
C LYS A 169 9.82 -21.73 -13.31
N ASN A 170 9.76 -20.72 -14.17
CA ASN A 170 10.44 -20.72 -15.47
C ASN A 170 11.75 -19.93 -15.35
N LYS A 171 12.90 -20.59 -15.55
CA LYS A 171 14.24 -19.97 -15.40
C LYS A 171 14.42 -18.69 -16.24
N THR A 172 13.91 -18.66 -17.46
CA THR A 172 14.00 -17.49 -18.33
C THR A 172 13.20 -16.31 -17.78
N ARG A 173 11.95 -16.55 -17.37
CA ARG A 173 11.09 -15.50 -16.77
C ARG A 173 11.62 -15.05 -15.43
N GLN A 174 12.11 -15.98 -14.62
CA GLN A 174 12.79 -15.69 -13.37
C GLN A 174 13.96 -14.73 -13.58
N GLN A 175 14.82 -14.99 -14.57
CA GLN A 175 15.91 -14.06 -14.88
C GLN A 175 15.41 -12.73 -15.42
N GLN A 176 14.38 -12.71 -16.26
CA GLN A 176 13.79 -11.44 -16.69
C GLN A 176 13.27 -10.60 -15.52
N ILE A 177 12.62 -11.26 -14.55
CA ILE A 177 12.14 -10.61 -13.32
C ILE A 177 13.32 -10.08 -12.50
N LEU A 178 14.35 -10.90 -12.27
CA LEU A 178 15.53 -10.51 -11.49
C LEU A 178 16.30 -9.35 -12.16
N THR A 179 16.54 -9.41 -13.47
CA THR A 179 17.16 -8.31 -14.23
C THR A 179 16.33 -7.03 -14.15
N LYS A 180 15.00 -7.12 -14.28
CA LYS A 180 14.13 -5.94 -14.14
C LYS A 180 14.24 -5.32 -12.74
N ILE A 181 14.25 -6.15 -11.70
CA ILE A 181 14.36 -5.66 -10.32
C ILE A 181 15.76 -5.08 -10.07
N GLY A 182 16.81 -5.70 -10.62
CA GLY A 182 18.17 -5.16 -10.61
C GLY A 182 18.23 -3.76 -11.22
N MET A 183 17.72 -3.59 -12.45
CA MET A 183 17.67 -2.27 -13.12
C MET A 183 16.87 -1.23 -12.32
N LEU A 184 15.71 -1.61 -11.76
CA LEU A 184 14.93 -0.73 -10.88
C LEU A 184 15.72 -0.33 -9.62
N SER A 185 16.47 -1.27 -9.05
CA SER A 185 17.22 -1.06 -7.81
C SER A 185 18.41 -0.14 -8.03
N VAL A 186 19.17 -0.36 -9.11
CA VAL A 186 20.26 0.55 -9.52
C VAL A 186 19.71 1.94 -9.81
N ALA A 187 18.58 2.05 -10.50
CA ALA A 187 17.96 3.35 -10.76
C ALA A 187 17.52 4.07 -9.48
N MET A 188 17.19 3.35 -8.40
CA MET A 188 16.90 3.92 -7.07
C MET A 188 18.18 4.29 -6.29
N GLY A 189 19.37 4.02 -6.84
CA GLY A 189 20.66 4.25 -6.18
C GLY A 189 21.12 3.11 -5.28
N ALA A 190 20.42 1.98 -5.25
CA ALA A 190 20.83 0.82 -4.45
C ALA A 190 22.07 0.13 -5.05
N ASN A 191 22.80 -0.62 -4.21
CA ASN A 191 23.96 -1.41 -4.66
C ASN A 191 23.48 -2.66 -5.42
N GLU A 192 23.90 -2.79 -6.68
CA GLU A 192 23.46 -3.86 -7.59
C GLU A 192 23.73 -5.26 -7.02
N SER A 193 24.99 -5.53 -6.66
CA SER A 193 25.42 -6.85 -6.18
C SER A 193 24.69 -7.23 -4.89
N GLN A 194 24.62 -6.31 -3.93
CA GLN A 194 23.93 -6.55 -2.66
C GLN A 194 22.44 -6.85 -2.88
N VAL A 195 21.77 -6.09 -3.76
CA VAL A 195 20.35 -6.31 -4.04
C VAL A 195 20.15 -7.63 -4.77
N ALA A 196 20.97 -7.94 -5.78
CA ALA A 196 20.89 -9.21 -6.51
C ALA A 196 20.99 -10.40 -5.55
N ASP A 197 22.02 -10.42 -4.70
CA ASP A 197 22.28 -11.51 -3.76
C ASP A 197 21.14 -11.66 -2.73
N LYS A 198 20.72 -10.56 -2.11
CA LYS A 198 19.67 -10.59 -1.07
C LYS A 198 18.32 -10.96 -1.68
N LEU A 199 18.00 -10.45 -2.85
CA LEU A 199 16.72 -10.70 -3.50
C LEU A 199 16.65 -12.11 -4.05
N GLN A 200 17.71 -12.62 -4.69
CA GLN A 200 17.76 -14.00 -5.16
C GLN A 200 17.57 -14.97 -3.98
N ASN A 201 18.28 -14.75 -2.88
CA ASN A 201 18.12 -15.56 -1.67
C ASN A 201 16.72 -15.45 -1.06
N ALA A 202 16.13 -14.25 -1.02
CA ALA A 202 14.79 -14.08 -0.45
C ALA A 202 13.67 -14.65 -1.35
N LEU A 203 13.85 -14.64 -2.67
CA LEU A 203 12.88 -15.18 -3.63
C LEU A 203 12.95 -16.71 -3.76
N LEU A 204 14.14 -17.30 -3.59
CA LEU A 204 14.37 -18.73 -3.87
C LEU A 204 14.60 -19.58 -2.62
N ASN A 205 15.26 -19.01 -1.61
CA ASN A 205 15.72 -19.75 -0.43
C ASN A 205 15.00 -19.31 0.85
N GLN A 206 13.91 -18.54 0.73
CA GLN A 206 13.13 -18.00 1.85
C GLN A 206 13.99 -17.21 2.88
N GLY A 207 15.05 -16.55 2.40
CA GLY A 207 15.89 -15.68 3.22
C GLY A 207 15.17 -14.44 3.77
N SER A 208 15.90 -13.56 4.47
CA SER A 208 15.33 -12.38 5.14
C SER A 208 14.45 -11.55 4.20
N SER A 209 13.20 -11.33 4.62
CA SER A 209 12.20 -10.58 3.86
C SER A 209 12.36 -9.06 3.94
N SER A 210 13.45 -8.55 4.51
CA SER A 210 13.74 -7.10 4.50
C SER A 210 15.24 -6.85 4.61
N PHE A 211 15.73 -5.85 3.88
CA PHE A 211 17.12 -5.42 3.88
C PHE A 211 17.23 -3.96 3.41
N ILE A 212 18.38 -3.34 3.62
CA ILE A 212 18.68 -1.98 3.18
C ILE A 212 19.91 -2.01 2.27
N SER A 213 19.87 -1.23 1.20
CA SER A 213 21.00 -1.01 0.30
C SER A 213 21.07 0.46 -0.11
N ASN A 214 22.18 1.12 0.24
CA ASN A 214 22.44 2.54 -0.02
C ASN A 214 21.25 3.47 0.28
N GLY A 215 20.70 3.41 1.50
CA GLY A 215 19.55 4.23 1.90
C GLY A 215 18.19 3.78 1.36
N VAL A 216 18.14 2.78 0.47
CA VAL A 216 16.91 2.18 -0.03
C VAL A 216 16.56 0.93 0.79
N ARG A 217 15.41 0.95 1.44
CA ARG A 217 14.87 -0.17 2.21
C ARG A 217 14.00 -1.04 1.31
N PHE A 218 14.32 -2.32 1.23
CA PHE A 218 13.55 -3.35 0.55
C PHE A 218 12.79 -4.21 1.55
N LYS A 219 11.56 -4.60 1.21
CA LYS A 219 10.78 -5.61 1.94
C LYS A 219 9.98 -6.49 1.01
N LEU A 220 9.97 -7.77 1.29
CA LEU A 220 9.21 -8.77 0.58
C LEU A 220 7.93 -9.12 1.36
N GLY A 221 6.85 -9.32 0.64
CA GLY A 221 5.58 -9.85 1.16
C GLY A 221 5.07 -10.95 0.24
N TYR A 222 4.48 -11.99 0.82
CA TYR A 222 4.10 -13.20 0.09
C TYR A 222 2.60 -13.44 0.25
N THR A 223 1.96 -13.85 -0.84
CA THR A 223 0.61 -14.43 -0.87
C THR A 223 0.68 -15.74 -1.65
N LEU A 224 -0.44 -16.49 -1.71
CA LEU A 224 -0.52 -17.75 -2.44
C LEU A 224 -0.02 -17.64 -3.89
N ASN A 225 -0.40 -16.54 -4.57
CA ASN A 225 -0.17 -16.39 -6.01
C ASN A 225 0.79 -15.24 -6.36
N SER A 226 1.27 -14.48 -5.38
CA SER A 226 2.06 -13.28 -5.66
C SER A 226 3.12 -13.00 -4.61
N ILE A 227 4.25 -12.52 -5.09
CA ILE A 227 5.32 -11.96 -4.27
C ILE A 227 5.36 -10.47 -4.52
N TYR A 228 5.47 -9.70 -3.45
CA TYR A 228 5.52 -8.25 -3.47
C TYR A 228 6.89 -7.81 -2.99
N ILE A 229 7.53 -6.92 -3.73
CA ILE A 229 8.78 -6.26 -3.34
C ILE A 229 8.47 -4.78 -3.19
N TYR A 230 8.60 -4.29 -1.98
CA TYR A 230 8.40 -2.91 -1.59
C TYR A 230 9.76 -2.24 -1.47
N ALA A 231 9.94 -1.09 -2.10
CA ALA A 231 11.12 -0.25 -1.89
C ALA A 231 10.70 1.17 -1.50
N SER A 232 11.33 1.70 -0.46
CA SER A 232 11.18 3.07 0.04
C SER A 232 12.51 3.58 0.57
N HIS A 233 12.61 4.87 0.85
CA HIS A 233 13.74 5.37 1.65
C HIS A 233 13.74 4.71 3.05
N GLN A 234 14.94 4.52 3.62
CA GLN A 234 15.16 3.96 4.97
C GLN A 234 14.45 4.75 6.05
#